data_AF-A0A1I5NGT9-F1
#
_entry.id   AF-A0A1I5NGT9-F1
#
_cell.length_a   1.000
_cell.length_b   1.000
_cell.length_c   1.000
_cell.angle_alpha   90.00
_cell.angle_beta   90.00
_cell.angle_gamma   90.00
#
_symmetry.space_group_name_H-M   'P 1'
#
loop_
_entity.id
_entity.type
_entity.pdbx_description
1 polymer ?
#
loop_
_entity_poly.entity_id
_entity_poly.type
_entity_poly.pdbx_seq_one_letter_code
_entity_poly.pdbx_strand_id
1 'polypeptide(L)'
;MSDSDPVEEAASDGRDLYDIATWEPRTVLDRTAVRLHGALSGVARLSVVLLAAFVFLIQVGGVVWLASRNPTVGAVALLSALPALVLVAFVWRQDVVEKEPIDTLAVTFVLSVLFASFAATANTLLQGTFRMIPLVGMGLFFFLVVAPVEEAVKWLAVRLHAYRRPEFDAVIDGAVYGAVAGLGFATIENTLYVVQGFLRAQEAGATQAIGAAIGTATSRALAGPGHVIYSAWAGYYLGLAKFNRENRGPIVVKGLLIAALLHGGYNTTVTYVPALFSPPNWWYLLFVVAFDGTFFYLLYRKLGRYRDNYAAVNGEARSDEADAGESDDADGREPDDTEESESDETGERASERAGSGDDTDSTGDAVQSDDPGPVWDAPDRTDPVDDDEGDRDGSGR
;
A
#
# COMPACT_ATOMS: atom_id res chain seq x y z
N MET A 1 -26.35 -10.77 -18.00
CA MET A 1 -27.20 -11.43 -16.98
C MET A 1 -27.34 -10.41 -15.88
N SER A 2 -28.57 -10.11 -15.44
CA SER A 2 -28.71 -9.21 -14.30
C SER A 2 -28.15 -9.91 -13.05
N ASP A 3 -27.69 -9.14 -12.07
CA ASP A 3 -27.21 -9.65 -10.79
C ASP A 3 -28.36 -10.08 -9.85
N SER A 4 -29.61 -9.97 -10.30
CA SER A 4 -30.83 -10.27 -9.56
C SER A 4 -31.38 -11.65 -9.89
N ASP A 5 -32.04 -12.29 -8.92
CA ASP A 5 -32.70 -13.59 -9.13
C ASP A 5 -33.89 -13.45 -10.12
N PRO A 6 -34.20 -14.45 -10.98
CA PRO A 6 -35.34 -14.36 -11.91
C PRO A 6 -36.69 -14.10 -11.23
N VAL A 7 -36.88 -14.54 -9.98
CA VAL A 7 -38.08 -14.25 -9.18
C VAL A 7 -38.10 -12.80 -8.72
N GLU A 8 -36.94 -12.23 -8.40
CA GLU A 8 -36.78 -10.81 -8.09
C GLU A 8 -37.04 -9.94 -9.33
N GLU A 9 -36.49 -10.31 -10.49
CA GLU A 9 -36.71 -9.61 -11.76
C GLU A 9 -38.17 -9.65 -12.22
N ALA A 10 -38.85 -10.79 -12.03
CA ALA A 10 -40.24 -10.98 -12.44
C ALA A 10 -41.25 -10.46 -11.41
N ALA A 11 -40.81 -10.12 -10.19
CA ALA A 11 -41.69 -9.58 -9.18
C ALA A 11 -42.10 -8.15 -9.53
N SER A 12 -43.40 -7.89 -9.42
CA SER A 12 -43.93 -6.52 -9.44
C SER A 12 -43.51 -5.79 -8.16
N ASP A 13 -43.28 -4.49 -8.28
CA ASP A 13 -42.84 -3.62 -7.18
C ASP A 13 -43.67 -3.81 -5.90
N GLY A 14 -43.00 -3.94 -4.75
CA GLY A 14 -43.63 -4.04 -3.42
C GLY A 14 -43.97 -5.45 -2.91
N ARG A 15 -43.61 -6.54 -3.61
CA ARG A 15 -43.71 -7.91 -3.05
C ARG A 15 -42.55 -8.20 -2.09
N ASP A 16 -42.88 -8.73 -0.91
CA ASP A 16 -41.87 -9.19 0.05
C ASP A 16 -41.27 -10.52 -0.41
N LEU A 17 -39.98 -10.52 -0.77
CA LEU A 17 -39.25 -11.66 -1.28
C LEU A 17 -38.27 -12.27 -0.26
N TYR A 18 -38.44 -11.91 1.01
CA TYR A 18 -37.64 -12.41 2.12
C TYR A 18 -37.63 -13.96 2.16
N ASP A 19 -36.42 -14.53 2.22
CA ASP A 19 -36.14 -15.99 2.24
C ASP A 19 -36.58 -16.73 0.96
N ILE A 20 -36.87 -15.99 -0.12
CA ILE A 20 -37.20 -16.52 -1.45
C ILE A 20 -36.14 -16.09 -2.46
N ALA A 21 -36.01 -14.77 -2.68
CA ALA A 21 -35.06 -14.19 -3.63
C ALA A 21 -34.20 -13.08 -3.00
N THR A 22 -34.69 -12.45 -1.92
CA THR A 22 -33.94 -11.47 -1.15
C THR A 22 -33.80 -11.93 0.30
N TRP A 23 -32.77 -11.45 0.99
CA TRP A 23 -32.54 -11.79 2.39
C TRP A 23 -32.03 -10.61 3.20
N GLU A 24 -32.68 -10.34 4.32
CA GLU A 24 -32.25 -9.37 5.32
C GLU A 24 -32.57 -9.91 6.73
N PRO A 25 -31.80 -9.56 7.78
CA PRO A 25 -31.98 -10.21 9.09
C PRO A 25 -33.27 -9.76 9.81
N ARG A 26 -34.36 -10.52 9.72
CA ARG A 26 -35.66 -10.15 10.32
C ARG A 26 -35.97 -10.93 11.59
N THR A 27 -35.72 -12.23 11.59
CA THR A 27 -36.08 -13.16 12.68
C THR A 27 -34.98 -13.29 13.75
N VAL A 28 -35.32 -13.94 14.87
CA VAL A 28 -34.33 -14.32 15.89
C VAL A 28 -33.29 -15.28 15.32
N LEU A 29 -33.70 -16.18 14.41
CA LEU A 29 -32.82 -17.12 13.75
C LEU A 29 -31.81 -16.39 12.86
N ASP A 30 -32.25 -15.42 12.05
CA ASP A 30 -31.35 -14.66 11.17
C ASP A 30 -30.35 -13.85 11.97
N ARG A 31 -30.81 -13.15 13.02
CA ARG A 31 -29.91 -12.39 13.90
C ARG A 31 -28.90 -13.31 14.59
N THR A 32 -29.32 -14.53 14.95
CA THR A 32 -28.42 -15.54 15.50
C THR A 32 -27.42 -16.03 14.46
N ALA A 33 -27.86 -16.26 13.22
CA ALA A 33 -26.99 -16.67 12.11
C ALA A 33 -25.95 -15.59 11.78
N VAL A 34 -26.34 -14.31 11.71
CA VAL A 34 -25.42 -13.18 11.50
C VAL A 34 -24.38 -13.11 12.62
N ARG A 35 -24.82 -13.23 13.88
CA ARG A 35 -23.92 -13.24 15.05
C ARG A 35 -22.96 -14.41 15.02
N LEU A 36 -23.44 -15.61 14.70
CA LEU A 36 -22.64 -16.82 14.61
C LEU A 36 -21.60 -16.72 13.49
N HIS A 37 -22.00 -16.26 12.30
CA HIS A 37 -21.08 -16.02 11.19
C HIS A 37 -20.03 -14.95 11.55
N GLY A 38 -20.44 -13.86 12.22
CA GLY A 38 -19.52 -12.84 12.74
C GLY A 38 -18.52 -13.41 13.77
N ALA A 39 -18.99 -14.24 14.69
CA ALA A 39 -18.16 -14.91 15.68
C ALA A 39 -17.18 -15.90 15.03
N LEU A 40 -17.66 -16.77 14.13
CA LEU A 40 -16.83 -17.75 13.42
C LEU A 40 -15.77 -17.08 12.56
N SER A 41 -16.13 -16.04 11.79
CA SER A 41 -15.17 -15.27 11.00
C SER A 41 -14.20 -14.47 11.87
N GLY A 42 -14.61 -14.04 13.06
CA GLY A 42 -13.72 -13.47 14.08
C GLY A 42 -12.71 -14.48 14.61
N VAL A 43 -13.20 -15.65 15.06
CA VAL A 43 -12.38 -16.75 15.58
C VAL A 43 -11.39 -17.22 14.53
N ALA A 44 -11.81 -17.46 13.28
CA ALA A 44 -10.92 -17.89 12.21
C ALA A 44 -9.75 -16.90 12.00
N ARG A 45 -10.03 -15.60 11.99
CA ARG A 45 -8.99 -14.56 11.88
C ARG A 45 -8.03 -14.58 13.06
N LEU A 46 -8.57 -14.66 14.28
CA LEU A 46 -7.76 -14.76 15.49
C LEU A 46 -6.89 -16.02 15.47
N SER A 47 -7.44 -17.17 15.05
CA SER A 47 -6.71 -18.42 14.93
C SER A 47 -5.54 -18.32 13.95
N VAL A 48 -5.71 -17.64 12.81
CA VAL A 48 -4.60 -17.39 11.86
C VAL A 48 -3.50 -16.54 12.50
N VAL A 49 -3.86 -15.47 13.22
CA VAL A 49 -2.89 -14.62 13.91
C VAL A 49 -2.18 -15.36 15.04
N LEU A 50 -2.92 -16.12 15.86
CA LEU A 50 -2.36 -16.93 16.94
C LEU A 50 -1.44 -18.04 16.42
N LEU A 51 -1.82 -18.69 15.32
CA LEU A 51 -0.96 -19.67 14.65
C LEU A 51 0.32 -19.02 14.13
N ALA A 52 0.22 -17.86 13.48
CA ALA A 52 1.38 -17.12 13.02
C ALA A 52 2.29 -16.71 14.17
N ALA A 53 1.72 -16.20 15.27
CA ALA A 53 2.47 -15.84 16.46
C ALA A 53 3.16 -17.07 17.08
N PHE A 54 2.47 -18.21 17.16
CA PHE A 54 3.05 -19.45 17.67
C PHE A 54 4.23 -19.92 16.81
N VAL A 55 4.06 -19.99 15.48
CA VAL A 55 5.13 -20.39 14.55
C VAL A 55 6.29 -19.40 14.60
N PHE A 56 6.00 -18.10 14.60
CA PHE A 56 7.00 -17.03 14.72
C PHE A 56 7.80 -17.15 16.03
N LEU A 57 7.13 -17.38 17.17
CA LEU A 57 7.79 -17.55 18.46
C LEU A 57 8.70 -18.78 18.49
N ILE A 58 8.32 -19.87 17.82
CA ILE A 58 9.20 -21.04 17.68
C ILE A 58 10.44 -20.69 16.85
N GLN A 59 10.25 -20.07 15.69
CA GLN A 59 11.34 -19.73 14.76
C GLN A 59 12.32 -18.72 15.37
N VAL A 60 11.79 -17.63 15.93
CA VAL A 60 12.58 -16.55 16.53
C VAL A 60 13.08 -16.93 17.91
N GLY A 61 12.34 -17.75 18.67
CA GLY A 61 12.77 -18.26 19.97
C GLY A 61 14.09 -19.01 19.90
N GLY A 62 14.34 -19.77 18.82
CA GLY A 62 15.64 -20.39 18.58
C GLY A 62 16.76 -19.36 18.37
N VAL A 63 16.51 -18.31 17.60
CA VAL A 63 17.47 -17.20 17.37
C VAL A 63 17.75 -16.44 18.67
N VAL A 64 16.71 -16.13 19.45
CA VAL A 64 16.83 -15.44 20.75
C VAL A 64 17.59 -16.29 21.76
N TRP A 65 17.26 -17.59 21.84
CA TRP A 65 17.99 -18.53 22.68
C TRP A 65 19.47 -18.58 22.30
N LEU A 66 19.79 -18.67 21.00
CA LEU A 66 21.17 -18.66 20.53
C LEU A 66 21.88 -17.33 20.84
N ALA A 67 21.20 -16.20 20.63
CA ALA A 67 21.72 -14.86 20.95
C ALA A 67 22.01 -14.69 22.45
N SER A 68 21.22 -15.31 23.33
CA SER A 68 21.47 -15.30 24.78
C SER A 68 22.75 -16.05 25.19
N ARG A 69 23.21 -16.99 24.35
CA ARG A 69 24.42 -17.78 24.55
C ARG A 69 25.62 -17.19 23.81
N ASN A 70 25.37 -16.44 22.75
CA ASN A 70 26.39 -15.78 21.93
C ASN A 70 25.98 -14.31 21.67
N PRO A 71 26.50 -13.35 22.46
CA PRO A 71 26.17 -11.94 22.32
C PRO A 71 26.46 -11.37 20.92
N THR A 72 27.42 -11.92 20.19
CA THR A 72 27.72 -11.51 18.81
C THR A 72 26.55 -11.80 17.87
N VAL A 73 25.87 -12.94 18.03
CA VAL A 73 24.66 -13.26 17.25
C VAL A 73 23.55 -12.25 17.55
N GLY A 74 23.38 -11.89 18.82
CA GLY A 74 22.43 -10.83 19.22
C GLY A 74 22.76 -9.48 18.59
N ALA A 75 24.04 -9.07 18.62
CA ALA A 75 24.48 -7.83 18.01
C ALA A 75 24.27 -7.82 16.49
N VAL A 76 24.62 -8.91 15.79
CA VAL A 76 24.40 -9.05 14.34
C VAL A 76 22.91 -8.99 14.00
N ALA A 77 22.06 -9.66 14.77
CA ALA A 77 20.61 -9.61 14.58
C ALA A 77 20.06 -8.18 14.74
N LEU A 78 20.43 -7.49 15.81
CA LEU A 78 19.98 -6.11 16.06
C LEU A 78 20.48 -5.14 14.96
N LEU A 79 21.76 -5.20 14.61
CA LEU A 79 22.35 -4.35 13.59
C LEU A 79 21.74 -4.61 12.20
N SER A 80 21.37 -5.85 11.89
CA SER A 80 20.75 -6.20 10.61
C SER A 80 19.33 -5.64 10.43
N ALA A 81 18.62 -5.37 11.53
CA ALA A 81 17.29 -4.75 11.47
C ALA A 81 17.36 -3.23 11.26
N LEU A 82 18.47 -2.58 11.64
CA LEU A 82 18.60 -1.13 11.60
C LEU A 82 18.32 -0.50 10.23
N PRO A 83 18.86 -0.99 9.09
CA PRO A 83 18.58 -0.37 7.79
C PRO A 83 17.09 -0.34 7.45
N ALA A 84 16.37 -1.42 7.76
CA ALA A 84 14.94 -1.50 7.53
C ALA A 84 14.17 -0.54 8.47
N LEU A 85 14.56 -0.46 9.74
CA LEU A 85 13.97 0.48 10.71
C LEU A 85 14.25 1.94 10.35
N VAL A 86 15.42 2.25 9.80
CA VAL A 86 15.76 3.59 9.29
C VAL A 86 14.88 3.94 8.10
N LEU A 87 14.63 2.99 7.19
CA LEU A 87 13.73 3.20 6.05
C LEU A 87 12.28 3.42 6.52
N VAL A 88 11.80 2.66 7.52
CA VAL A 88 10.51 2.90 8.19
C VAL A 88 10.45 4.32 8.74
N ALA A 89 11.46 4.72 9.51
CA ALA A 89 11.52 6.04 10.13
C ALA A 89 11.60 7.19 9.10
N PHE A 90 12.31 6.97 7.99
CA PHE A 90 12.40 7.92 6.89
C PHE A 90 11.05 8.09 6.18
N VAL A 91 10.40 6.99 5.78
CA VAL A 91 9.07 7.01 5.15
C VAL A 91 8.06 7.70 6.06
N TRP A 92 8.05 7.35 7.36
CA TRP A 92 7.17 7.97 8.35
C TRP A 92 7.40 9.49 8.50
N ARG A 93 8.65 9.96 8.40
CA ARG A 93 8.98 11.39 8.50
C ARG A 93 8.60 12.19 7.24
N GLN A 94 8.46 11.54 6.09
CA GLN A 94 8.16 12.18 4.81
C GLN A 94 6.65 12.22 4.51
N ASP A 95 5.82 11.60 5.35
CA ASP A 95 4.37 11.59 5.17
C ASP A 95 3.75 12.88 5.74
N VAL A 96 3.51 13.86 4.86
CA VAL A 96 3.10 15.24 5.22
C VAL A 96 1.73 15.63 4.63
N VAL A 97 1.09 14.79 3.82
CA VAL A 97 -0.06 15.24 3.01
C VAL A 97 -1.42 14.71 3.49
N GLU A 98 -1.54 13.43 3.88
CA GLU A 98 -2.74 12.86 4.53
C GLU A 98 -2.27 11.62 5.31
N LYS A 99 -2.12 11.75 6.63
CA LYS A 99 -1.45 10.72 7.43
C LYS A 99 -2.40 9.56 7.70
N GLU A 100 -2.16 8.45 7.03
CA GLU A 100 -2.72 7.16 7.43
C GLU A 100 -2.49 6.93 8.94
N PRO A 101 -3.47 6.38 9.68
CA PRO A 101 -3.34 6.20 11.11
C PRO A 101 -2.09 5.37 11.45
N ILE A 102 -1.20 5.92 12.29
CA ILE A 102 0.08 5.29 12.65
C ILE A 102 -0.16 3.90 13.27
N ASP A 103 -1.25 3.72 14.00
CA ASP A 103 -1.64 2.42 14.55
C ASP A 103 -1.93 1.40 13.45
N THR A 104 -2.65 1.78 12.39
CA THR A 104 -2.97 0.88 11.27
C THR A 104 -1.71 0.51 10.48
N LEU A 105 -0.80 1.47 10.27
CA LEU A 105 0.52 1.19 9.66
C LEU A 105 1.34 0.24 10.54
N ALA A 106 1.43 0.51 11.85
CA ALA A 106 2.20 -0.30 12.79
C ALA A 106 1.66 -1.73 12.90
N VAL A 107 0.34 -1.91 12.99
CA VAL A 107 -0.28 -3.25 13.03
C VAL A 107 -0.04 -3.98 11.70
N THR A 108 -0.13 -3.31 10.55
CA THR A 108 0.16 -3.91 9.25
C THR A 108 1.60 -4.39 9.15
N PHE A 109 2.55 -3.57 9.62
CA PHE A 109 3.97 -3.93 9.70
C PHE A 109 4.19 -5.17 10.58
N VAL A 110 3.64 -5.17 11.80
CA VAL A 110 3.80 -6.28 12.76
C VAL A 110 3.15 -7.56 12.25
N LEU A 111 1.95 -7.48 11.68
CA LEU A 111 1.29 -8.64 11.07
C LEU A 111 2.13 -9.22 9.93
N SER A 112 2.76 -8.37 9.12
CA SER A 112 3.65 -8.84 8.05
C SER A 112 4.90 -9.53 8.59
N VAL A 113 5.52 -8.98 9.65
CA VAL A 113 6.63 -9.64 10.38
C VAL A 113 6.20 -11.02 10.89
N LEU A 114 5.00 -11.12 11.48
CA LEU A 114 4.47 -12.39 11.98
C LEU A 114 4.19 -13.38 10.86
N PHE A 115 3.52 -12.96 9.78
CA PHE A 115 3.16 -13.85 8.67
C PHE A 115 4.34 -14.24 7.78
N ALA A 116 5.46 -13.51 7.84
CA ALA A 116 6.72 -13.97 7.24
C ALA A 116 7.14 -15.36 7.74
N SER A 117 6.72 -15.76 8.95
CA SER A 117 6.97 -17.11 9.48
C SER A 117 6.31 -18.22 8.67
N PHE A 118 5.14 -17.97 8.07
CA PHE A 118 4.47 -18.92 7.17
C PHE A 118 5.25 -19.07 5.86
N ALA A 119 5.68 -17.96 5.27
CA ALA A 119 6.52 -17.99 4.08
C ALA A 119 7.86 -18.70 4.34
N ALA A 120 8.53 -18.38 5.44
CA ALA A 120 9.78 -19.05 5.84
C ALA A 120 9.59 -20.56 6.00
N THR A 121 8.46 -20.99 6.59
CA THR A 121 8.12 -22.42 6.72
C THR A 121 7.92 -23.07 5.36
N ALA A 122 7.08 -22.50 4.51
CA ALA A 122 6.78 -23.03 3.17
C ALA A 122 8.05 -23.11 2.32
N ASN A 123 8.86 -22.05 2.31
CA ASN A 123 10.13 -21.98 1.60
C ASN A 123 11.07 -23.09 2.09
N THR A 124 11.22 -23.26 3.41
CA THR A 124 12.11 -24.28 3.99
C THR A 124 11.67 -25.70 3.62
N LEU A 125 10.38 -26.00 3.70
CA LEU A 125 9.85 -27.33 3.41
C LEU A 125 9.96 -27.70 1.93
N LEU A 126 9.74 -26.73 1.03
CA LEU A 126 9.65 -26.99 -0.40
C LEU A 126 10.98 -26.80 -1.16
N GLN A 127 11.92 -26.02 -0.62
CA GLN A 127 13.20 -25.72 -1.30
C GLN A 127 13.97 -26.98 -1.71
N GLY A 128 13.97 -28.01 -0.85
CA GLY A 128 14.67 -29.28 -1.13
C GLY A 128 14.19 -29.95 -2.43
N THR A 129 12.88 -29.98 -2.66
CA THR A 129 12.27 -30.58 -3.84
C THR A 129 12.71 -29.90 -5.13
N PHE A 130 12.76 -28.57 -5.15
CA PHE A 130 13.14 -27.80 -6.32
C PHE A 130 14.64 -27.85 -6.60
N ARG A 131 15.49 -27.94 -5.57
CA ARG A 131 16.94 -28.11 -5.73
C ARG A 131 17.32 -29.38 -6.49
N MET A 132 16.45 -30.39 -6.50
CA MET A 132 16.67 -31.64 -7.25
C MET A 132 16.53 -31.46 -8.77
N ILE A 133 15.98 -30.33 -9.25
CA ILE A 133 15.82 -30.02 -10.67
C ILE A 133 17.03 -29.19 -11.13
N PRO A 134 17.95 -29.75 -11.95
CA PRO A 134 19.15 -29.04 -12.37
C PRO A 134 18.83 -27.81 -13.19
N LEU A 135 19.69 -26.78 -13.08
CA LEU A 135 19.65 -25.53 -13.83
C LEU A 135 18.43 -24.63 -13.57
N VAL A 136 17.20 -25.13 -13.69
CA VAL A 136 15.96 -24.33 -13.63
C VAL A 136 15.22 -24.44 -12.31
N GLY A 137 15.60 -25.38 -11.44
CA GLY A 137 14.87 -25.67 -10.20
C GLY A 137 14.68 -24.47 -9.28
N MET A 138 15.72 -23.66 -9.08
CA MET A 138 15.63 -22.47 -8.24
C MET A 138 14.76 -21.37 -8.87
N GLY A 139 14.81 -21.18 -10.19
CA GLY A 139 13.90 -20.28 -10.90
C GLY A 139 12.44 -20.68 -10.70
N LEU A 140 12.12 -21.97 -10.89
CA LEU A 140 10.78 -22.51 -10.64
C LEU A 140 10.36 -22.32 -9.18
N PHE A 141 11.26 -22.57 -8.23
CA PHE A 141 11.00 -22.34 -6.81
C PHE A 141 10.64 -20.87 -6.53
N PHE A 142 11.34 -19.93 -7.16
CA PHE A 142 11.05 -18.51 -6.98
C PHE A 142 9.68 -18.11 -7.51
N PHE A 143 9.31 -18.57 -8.71
CA PHE A 143 8.02 -18.21 -9.32
C PHE A 143 6.81 -18.98 -8.78
N LEU A 144 7.00 -20.22 -8.29
CA LEU A 144 5.89 -21.09 -7.88
C LEU A 144 5.69 -21.16 -6.36
N VAL A 145 6.74 -20.84 -5.58
CA VAL A 145 6.68 -20.93 -4.12
C VAL A 145 7.04 -19.60 -3.48
N VAL A 146 8.30 -19.16 -3.60
CA VAL A 146 8.81 -18.01 -2.84
C VAL A 146 7.98 -16.77 -3.11
N ALA A 147 7.91 -16.32 -4.36
CA ALA A 147 7.22 -15.08 -4.68
C ALA A 147 5.70 -15.15 -4.43
N PRO A 148 4.95 -16.17 -4.89
CA PRO A 148 3.52 -16.25 -4.61
C PRO A 148 3.18 -16.33 -3.12
N VAL A 149 3.90 -17.15 -2.35
CA VAL A 149 3.63 -17.32 -0.92
C VAL A 149 3.99 -16.06 -0.15
N GLU A 150 5.14 -15.44 -0.45
CA GLU A 150 5.57 -14.22 0.22
C GLU A 150 4.66 -13.03 -0.06
N GLU A 151 4.25 -12.83 -1.32
CA GLU A 151 3.32 -11.76 -1.65
C GLU A 151 1.92 -12.03 -1.05
N ALA A 152 1.48 -13.29 -0.99
CA ALA A 152 0.20 -13.65 -0.38
C ALA A 152 0.18 -13.36 1.14
N VAL A 153 1.26 -13.64 1.87
CA VAL A 153 1.29 -13.38 3.32
C VAL A 153 1.38 -11.88 3.65
N LYS A 154 2.08 -11.09 2.82
CA LYS A 154 2.11 -9.62 2.93
C LYS A 154 0.74 -9.02 2.64
N TRP A 155 0.11 -9.48 1.56
CA TRP A 155 -1.28 -9.14 1.24
C TRP A 155 -2.24 -9.50 2.38
N LEU A 156 -2.06 -10.67 3.00
CA LEU A 156 -2.87 -11.14 4.13
C LEU A 156 -2.75 -10.21 5.34
N ALA A 157 -1.56 -9.66 5.61
CA ALA A 157 -1.34 -8.68 6.68
C ALA A 157 -2.23 -7.44 6.49
N VAL A 158 -2.28 -6.89 5.27
CA VAL A 158 -3.16 -5.77 4.91
C VAL A 158 -4.64 -6.18 5.01
N ARG A 159 -4.98 -7.35 4.45
CA ARG A 159 -6.37 -7.82 4.33
C ARG A 159 -7.05 -8.10 5.67
N LEU A 160 -6.29 -8.54 6.67
CA LEU A 160 -6.82 -8.90 7.99
C LEU A 160 -7.07 -7.69 8.89
N HIS A 161 -6.33 -6.59 8.69
CA HIS A 161 -6.44 -5.40 9.51
C HIS A 161 -6.83 -4.15 8.71
N ALA A 162 -5.88 -3.50 8.02
CA ALA A 162 -6.07 -2.22 7.33
C ALA A 162 -7.26 -2.22 6.36
N TYR A 163 -7.46 -3.30 5.57
CA TYR A 163 -8.57 -3.37 4.62
C TYR A 163 -9.96 -3.19 5.26
N ARG A 164 -10.09 -3.50 6.55
CA ARG A 164 -11.35 -3.44 7.31
C ARG A 164 -11.55 -2.14 8.07
N ARG A 165 -10.52 -1.28 8.07
CA ARG A 165 -10.53 0.02 8.71
C ARG A 165 -11.36 1.00 7.88
N PRO A 166 -12.17 1.88 8.51
CA PRO A 166 -12.85 2.95 7.79
C PRO A 166 -11.86 3.88 7.10
N GLU A 167 -10.65 4.01 7.65
CA GLU A 167 -9.58 4.87 7.11
C GLU A 167 -8.99 4.36 5.79
N PHE A 168 -9.27 3.12 5.39
CA PHE A 168 -8.95 2.65 4.04
C PHE A 168 -10.11 3.04 3.11
N ASP A 169 -10.11 4.27 2.62
CA ASP A 169 -11.22 4.88 1.85
C ASP A 169 -10.83 5.25 0.41
N ALA A 170 -9.57 5.06 0.01
CA ALA A 170 -9.08 5.24 -1.34
C ALA A 170 -8.31 4.02 -1.89
N VAL A 171 -8.14 3.98 -3.21
CA VAL A 171 -7.36 2.90 -3.87
C VAL A 171 -5.87 2.99 -3.51
N ILE A 172 -5.36 4.22 -3.33
CA ILE A 172 -3.95 4.50 -3.06
C ILE A 172 -3.50 3.97 -1.69
N ASP A 173 -4.39 3.96 -0.69
CA ASP A 173 -4.16 3.41 0.66
C ASP A 173 -3.72 1.95 0.59
N GLY A 174 -4.32 1.20 -0.35
CA GLY A 174 -3.90 -0.17 -0.64
C GLY A 174 -2.42 -0.26 -0.97
N ALA A 175 -1.90 0.66 -1.80
CA ALA A 175 -0.48 0.70 -2.15
C ALA A 175 0.40 1.09 -0.94
N VAL A 176 -0.06 2.02 -0.10
CA VAL A 176 0.64 2.45 1.12
C VAL A 176 0.72 1.30 2.13
N TYR A 177 -0.40 0.67 2.47
CA TYR A 177 -0.42 -0.48 3.37
C TYR A 177 0.33 -1.68 2.79
N GLY A 178 0.29 -1.89 1.47
CA GLY A 178 1.11 -2.86 0.76
C GLY A 178 2.60 -2.59 0.95
N ALA A 179 3.05 -1.35 0.74
CA ALA A 179 4.44 -0.94 0.96
C ALA A 179 4.89 -1.21 2.41
N VAL A 180 4.06 -0.87 3.39
CA VAL A 180 4.33 -1.12 4.82
C VAL A 180 4.40 -2.61 5.15
N ALA A 181 3.52 -3.43 4.58
CA ALA A 181 3.61 -4.87 4.72
C ALA A 181 4.93 -5.40 4.10
N GLY A 182 5.31 -4.92 2.92
CA GLY A 182 6.59 -5.24 2.30
C GLY A 182 7.80 -4.91 3.19
N LEU A 183 7.75 -3.76 3.86
CA LEU A 183 8.80 -3.29 4.76
C LEU A 183 8.90 -4.14 6.05
N GLY A 184 7.77 -4.52 6.64
CA GLY A 184 7.73 -5.45 7.77
C GLY A 184 8.35 -6.81 7.41
N PHE A 185 7.96 -7.35 6.26
CA PHE A 185 8.51 -8.61 5.76
C PHE A 185 10.03 -8.52 5.53
N ALA A 186 10.48 -7.47 4.82
CA ALA A 186 11.89 -7.25 4.54
C ALA A 186 12.72 -7.13 5.82
N THR A 187 12.18 -6.52 6.88
CA THR A 187 12.87 -6.37 8.18
C THR A 187 13.24 -7.72 8.77
N ILE A 188 12.26 -8.60 8.97
CA ILE A 188 12.51 -9.90 9.60
C ILE A 188 13.31 -10.83 8.68
N GLU A 189 13.02 -10.81 7.38
CA GLU A 189 13.73 -11.64 6.42
C GLU A 189 15.22 -11.24 6.35
N ASN A 190 15.52 -9.95 6.20
CA ASN A 190 16.90 -9.45 6.21
C ASN A 190 17.65 -9.90 7.46
N THR A 191 17.02 -9.77 8.63
CA THR A 191 17.63 -10.21 9.89
C THR A 191 17.92 -11.70 9.90
N LEU A 192 16.97 -12.54 9.50
CA LEU A 192 17.16 -13.98 9.47
C LEU A 192 18.25 -14.40 8.48
N TYR A 193 18.31 -13.82 7.28
CA TYR A 193 19.35 -14.13 6.31
C TYR A 193 20.75 -13.71 6.81
N VAL A 194 20.89 -12.52 7.40
CA VAL A 194 22.17 -12.05 7.93
C VAL A 194 22.64 -12.93 9.10
N VAL A 195 21.74 -13.29 10.02
CA VAL A 195 22.06 -14.20 11.13
C VAL A 195 22.45 -15.58 10.62
N GLN A 196 21.68 -16.16 9.70
CA GLN A 196 22.02 -17.47 9.14
C GLN A 196 23.34 -17.45 8.36
N GLY A 197 23.62 -16.39 7.60
CA GLY A 197 24.89 -16.22 6.90
C GLY A 197 26.07 -16.12 7.87
N PHE A 198 25.92 -15.36 8.95
CA PHE A 198 26.90 -15.26 10.03
C PHE A 198 27.19 -16.62 10.67
N LEU A 199 26.15 -17.39 11.03
CA LEU A 199 26.29 -18.70 11.67
C LEU A 199 26.98 -19.71 10.76
N ARG A 200 26.59 -19.78 9.48
CA ARG A 200 27.25 -20.66 8.50
C ARG A 200 28.73 -20.32 8.33
N ALA A 201 29.09 -19.04 8.33
CA ALA A 201 30.48 -18.61 8.25
C ALA A 201 31.28 -18.93 9.53
N GLN A 202 30.64 -18.84 10.70
CA GLN A 202 31.25 -19.24 11.97
C GLN A 202 31.53 -20.75 12.02
N GLU A 203 30.58 -21.57 11.57
CA GLU A 203 30.72 -23.03 11.47
C GLU A 203 31.84 -23.44 10.51
N ALA A 204 32.02 -22.69 9.42
CA ALA A 204 33.11 -22.88 8.47
C ALA A 204 34.51 -22.45 9.00
N GLY A 205 34.61 -22.02 10.27
CA GLY A 205 35.88 -21.65 10.92
C GLY A 205 36.45 -20.30 10.47
N ALA A 206 35.64 -19.45 9.85
CA ALA A 206 36.13 -18.21 9.25
C ALA A 206 36.35 -17.10 10.30
N THR A 207 37.56 -16.51 10.33
CA THR A 207 37.83 -15.17 10.87
C THR A 207 37.01 -14.07 10.18
N GLN A 208 36.33 -14.39 9.08
CA GLN A 208 35.54 -13.49 8.24
C GLN A 208 34.01 -13.61 8.44
N ALA A 209 33.52 -14.25 9.51
CA ALA A 209 32.07 -14.35 9.75
C ALA A 209 31.36 -12.99 9.77
N ILE A 210 32.03 -11.96 10.30
CA ILE A 210 31.56 -10.56 10.25
C ILE A 210 31.52 -10.05 8.81
N GLY A 211 32.53 -10.35 7.99
CA GLY A 211 32.55 -9.97 6.57
C GLY A 211 31.42 -10.61 5.77
N ALA A 212 31.11 -11.89 6.02
CA ALA A 212 29.98 -12.58 5.41
C ALA A 212 28.62 -11.98 5.83
N ALA A 213 28.49 -11.62 7.12
CA ALA A 213 27.31 -10.94 7.63
C ALA A 213 27.13 -9.55 6.98
N ILE A 214 28.20 -8.77 6.85
CA ILE A 214 28.20 -7.46 6.18
C ILE A 214 27.83 -7.63 4.71
N GLY A 215 28.46 -8.55 3.98
CA GLY A 215 28.14 -8.80 2.56
C GLY A 215 26.69 -9.20 2.35
N THR A 216 26.18 -10.08 3.22
CA THR A 216 24.75 -10.46 3.21
C THR A 216 23.86 -9.25 3.51
N ALA A 217 24.17 -8.49 4.56
CA ALA A 217 23.40 -7.30 4.94
C ALA A 217 23.36 -6.26 3.82
N THR A 218 24.49 -5.99 3.15
CA THR A 218 24.55 -5.07 2.01
C THR A 218 23.71 -5.58 0.85
N SER A 219 23.85 -6.86 0.46
CA SER A 219 23.05 -7.42 -0.63
C SER A 219 21.54 -7.34 -0.35
N ARG A 220 21.14 -7.60 0.90
CA ARG A 220 19.76 -7.60 1.38
C ARG A 220 19.20 -6.20 1.56
N ALA A 221 20.01 -5.23 1.98
CA ALA A 221 19.63 -3.82 2.02
C ALA A 221 19.32 -3.29 0.60
N LEU A 222 20.04 -3.76 -0.41
CA LEU A 222 19.79 -3.42 -1.81
C LEU A 222 18.57 -4.15 -2.39
N ALA A 223 18.25 -5.35 -1.91
CA ALA A 223 17.03 -6.07 -2.28
C ALA A 223 15.76 -5.58 -1.54
N GLY A 224 15.94 -4.93 -0.39
CA GLY A 224 14.87 -4.43 0.48
C GLY A 224 13.83 -3.54 -0.22
N PRO A 225 14.23 -2.56 -1.05
CA PRO A 225 13.30 -1.73 -1.82
C PRO A 225 12.34 -2.53 -2.70
N GLY A 226 12.80 -3.64 -3.31
CA GLY A 226 11.97 -4.54 -4.10
C GLY A 226 10.75 -5.04 -3.32
N HIS A 227 10.93 -5.49 -2.06
CA HIS A 227 9.80 -5.95 -1.24
C HIS A 227 8.73 -4.86 -1.04
N VAL A 228 9.15 -3.61 -0.85
CA VAL A 228 8.23 -2.47 -0.72
C VAL A 228 7.47 -2.25 -2.02
N ILE A 229 8.16 -2.25 -3.15
CA ILE A 229 7.59 -1.98 -4.48
C ILE A 229 6.61 -3.09 -4.89
N TYR A 230 7.00 -4.35 -4.79
CA TYR A 230 6.16 -5.48 -5.22
C TYR A 230 4.88 -5.58 -4.36
N SER A 231 5.04 -5.38 -3.04
CA SER A 231 3.90 -5.39 -2.13
C SER A 231 2.97 -4.21 -2.35
N ALA A 232 3.50 -3.03 -2.71
CA ALA A 232 2.69 -1.87 -3.08
C ALA A 232 1.89 -2.10 -4.37
N TRP A 233 2.43 -2.85 -5.34
CA TRP A 233 1.66 -3.30 -6.50
C TRP A 233 0.49 -4.21 -6.10
N ALA A 234 0.74 -5.25 -5.29
CA ALA A 234 -0.32 -6.13 -4.80
C ALA A 234 -1.37 -5.35 -3.97
N GLY A 235 -0.90 -4.42 -3.14
CA GLY A 235 -1.69 -3.53 -2.31
C GLY A 235 -2.60 -2.59 -3.11
N TYR A 236 -2.09 -1.96 -4.17
CA TYR A 236 -2.89 -1.11 -5.06
C TYR A 236 -4.10 -1.86 -5.62
N TYR A 237 -3.90 -3.10 -6.09
CA TYR A 237 -5.00 -3.91 -6.62
C TYR A 237 -5.94 -4.42 -5.52
N LEU A 238 -5.45 -4.63 -4.29
CA LEU A 238 -6.32 -4.87 -3.14
C LEU A 238 -7.22 -3.66 -2.86
N GLY A 239 -6.68 -2.44 -2.94
CA GLY A 239 -7.45 -1.21 -2.82
C GLY A 239 -8.49 -1.08 -3.94
N LEU A 240 -8.09 -1.32 -5.19
CA LEU A 240 -9.01 -1.30 -6.33
C LEU A 240 -10.15 -2.32 -6.16
N ALA A 241 -9.84 -3.53 -5.67
CA ALA A 241 -10.84 -4.55 -5.39
C ALA A 241 -11.84 -4.13 -4.30
N LYS A 242 -11.44 -3.29 -3.34
CA LYS A 242 -12.36 -2.79 -2.29
C LYS A 242 -13.60 -2.12 -2.89
N PHE A 243 -13.35 -1.28 -3.89
CA PHE A 243 -14.36 -0.46 -4.58
C PHE A 243 -14.98 -1.12 -5.82
N ASN A 244 -14.50 -2.30 -6.24
CA ASN A 244 -15.01 -3.03 -7.41
C ASN A 244 -15.54 -4.41 -7.00
N ARG A 245 -16.73 -4.45 -6.37
CA ARG A 245 -17.20 -5.64 -5.63
C ARG A 245 -17.36 -6.89 -6.48
N GLU A 246 -17.98 -6.76 -7.65
CA GLU A 246 -18.21 -7.85 -8.60
C GLU A 246 -16.89 -8.46 -9.11
N ASN A 247 -15.89 -7.60 -9.34
CA ASN A 247 -14.61 -8.00 -9.93
C ASN A 247 -13.48 -8.18 -8.88
N ARG A 248 -13.83 -8.27 -7.59
CA ARG A 248 -12.88 -8.38 -6.47
C ARG A 248 -11.82 -9.47 -6.66
N GLY A 249 -12.27 -10.68 -7.00
CA GLY A 249 -11.40 -11.84 -7.16
C GLY A 249 -10.35 -11.65 -8.26
N PRO A 250 -10.76 -11.43 -9.52
CA PRO A 250 -9.82 -11.21 -10.64
C PRO A 250 -8.85 -10.05 -10.41
N ILE A 251 -9.30 -8.95 -9.79
CA ILE A 251 -8.46 -7.79 -9.49
C ILE A 251 -7.36 -8.16 -8.48
N VAL A 252 -7.70 -8.87 -7.39
CA VAL A 252 -6.73 -9.34 -6.40
C VAL A 252 -5.72 -10.30 -7.03
N VAL A 253 -6.19 -11.26 -7.85
CA VAL A 253 -5.33 -12.21 -8.56
C VAL A 253 -4.35 -11.48 -9.48
N LYS A 254 -4.82 -10.48 -10.23
CA LYS A 254 -3.95 -9.64 -11.07
C LYS A 254 -2.84 -8.96 -10.26
N GLY A 255 -3.18 -8.40 -9.10
CA GLY A 255 -2.20 -7.74 -8.23
C GLY A 255 -1.14 -8.70 -7.71
N LEU A 256 -1.55 -9.85 -7.18
CA LEU A 256 -0.65 -10.88 -6.68
C LEU A 256 0.21 -11.48 -7.80
N LEU A 257 -0.33 -11.68 -9.00
CA LEU A 257 0.45 -12.16 -10.15
C LEU A 257 1.51 -11.15 -10.57
N ILE A 258 1.17 -9.86 -10.64
CA ILE A 258 2.15 -8.82 -10.96
C ILE A 258 3.26 -8.84 -9.90
N ALA A 259 2.91 -8.76 -8.62
CA ALA A 259 3.89 -8.76 -7.54
C ALA A 259 4.78 -10.02 -7.55
N ALA A 260 4.18 -11.20 -7.71
CA ALA A 260 4.90 -12.47 -7.75
C ALA A 260 5.83 -12.60 -8.97
N LEU A 261 5.42 -12.08 -10.14
CA LEU A 261 6.26 -12.06 -11.34
C LEU A 261 7.46 -11.12 -11.18
N LEU A 262 7.25 -9.92 -10.62
CA LEU A 262 8.33 -8.98 -10.34
C LEU A 262 9.33 -9.57 -9.35
N HIS A 263 8.82 -10.11 -8.24
CA HIS A 263 9.63 -10.69 -7.18
C HIS A 263 10.36 -11.96 -7.66
N GLY A 264 9.67 -12.90 -8.32
CA GLY A 264 10.27 -14.10 -8.88
C GLY A 264 11.32 -13.77 -9.95
N GLY A 265 11.06 -12.75 -10.77
CA GLY A 265 11.98 -12.22 -11.77
C GLY A 265 13.25 -11.64 -11.14
N TYR A 266 13.11 -10.83 -10.09
CA TYR A 266 14.24 -10.33 -9.32
C TYR A 266 15.07 -11.47 -8.75
N ASN A 267 14.47 -12.38 -7.99
CA ASN A 267 15.16 -13.51 -7.33
C ASN A 267 15.88 -14.42 -8.34
N THR A 268 15.24 -14.70 -9.47
CA THR A 268 15.84 -15.47 -10.56
C THR A 268 17.05 -14.75 -11.14
N THR A 269 16.92 -13.46 -11.44
CA THR A 269 18.00 -12.67 -12.04
C THR A 269 19.21 -12.61 -11.13
N VAL A 270 19.02 -12.24 -9.85
CA VAL A 270 20.13 -12.13 -8.88
C VAL A 270 20.76 -13.48 -8.54
N THR A 271 20.07 -14.60 -8.80
CA THR A 271 20.59 -15.96 -8.58
C THR A 271 21.43 -16.46 -9.76
N TYR A 272 20.97 -16.26 -11.00
CA TYR A 272 21.61 -16.88 -12.18
C TYR A 272 22.57 -15.96 -12.93
N VAL A 273 22.29 -14.66 -12.97
CA VAL A 273 23.14 -13.71 -13.70
C VAL A 273 24.57 -13.59 -13.13
N PRO A 274 24.82 -13.66 -11.80
CA PRO A 274 26.19 -13.62 -11.29
C PRO A 274 27.09 -14.72 -11.85
N ALA A 275 26.55 -15.90 -12.18
CA ALA A 275 27.32 -16.99 -12.74
C ALA A 275 27.83 -16.73 -14.17
N LEU A 276 27.27 -15.71 -14.85
CA LEU A 276 27.63 -15.33 -16.22
C LEU A 276 28.78 -14.31 -16.27
N PHE A 277 29.11 -13.69 -15.14
CA PHE A 277 30.10 -12.62 -15.06
C PHE A 277 31.18 -12.95 -14.03
N SER A 278 32.44 -12.64 -14.35
CA SER A 278 33.51 -12.68 -13.34
C SER A 278 33.44 -11.43 -12.44
N PRO A 279 33.80 -11.51 -11.15
CA PRO A 279 33.90 -10.34 -10.28
C PRO A 279 34.74 -9.21 -10.93
N PRO A 280 34.40 -7.93 -10.70
CA PRO A 280 33.46 -7.41 -9.69
C PRO A 280 31.99 -7.28 -10.15
N ASN A 281 31.05 -7.43 -9.21
CA ASN A 281 29.60 -7.45 -9.45
C ASN A 281 28.95 -6.04 -9.55
N TRP A 282 29.58 -5.08 -10.23
CA TRP A 282 29.01 -3.73 -10.40
C TRP A 282 27.64 -3.76 -11.10
N TRP A 283 27.41 -4.77 -11.95
CA TRP A 283 26.14 -4.98 -12.64
C TRP A 283 24.98 -5.20 -11.65
N TYR A 284 25.23 -5.73 -10.44
CA TYR A 284 24.18 -5.98 -9.45
C TYR A 284 23.52 -4.68 -9.01
N LEU A 285 24.31 -3.65 -8.70
CA LEU A 285 23.79 -2.34 -8.33
C LEU A 285 23.01 -1.70 -9.47
N LEU A 286 23.55 -1.75 -10.69
CA LEU A 286 22.88 -1.24 -11.88
C LEU A 286 21.56 -1.97 -12.12
N PHE A 287 21.56 -3.30 -11.99
CA PHE A 287 20.37 -4.12 -12.14
C PHE A 287 19.31 -3.77 -11.08
N VAL A 288 19.68 -3.68 -9.80
CA VAL A 288 18.75 -3.32 -8.71
C VAL A 288 18.12 -1.95 -9.01
N VAL A 289 18.94 -0.93 -9.27
CA VAL A 289 18.46 0.43 -9.56
C VAL A 289 17.58 0.45 -10.80
N ALA A 290 17.97 -0.24 -11.88
CA ALA A 290 17.19 -0.28 -13.11
C ALA A 290 15.87 -1.05 -12.93
N PHE A 291 15.90 -2.23 -12.31
CA PHE A 291 14.74 -3.09 -12.14
C PHE A 291 13.73 -2.47 -11.16
N ASP A 292 14.15 -2.21 -9.92
CA ASP A 292 13.28 -1.61 -8.91
C ASP A 292 12.90 -0.18 -9.28
N GLY A 293 13.82 0.60 -9.83
CA GLY A 293 13.53 1.96 -10.32
C GLY A 293 12.50 1.98 -11.45
N THR A 294 12.57 1.04 -12.39
CA THR A 294 11.56 0.93 -13.47
C THR A 294 10.19 0.61 -12.90
N PHE A 295 10.07 -0.42 -12.05
CA PHE A 295 8.76 -0.83 -11.53
C PHE A 295 8.21 0.14 -10.47
N PHE A 296 9.09 0.83 -9.74
CA PHE A 296 8.72 1.97 -8.91
C PHE A 296 8.20 3.13 -9.76
N TYR A 297 8.90 3.51 -10.84
CA TYR A 297 8.43 4.57 -11.74
C TYR A 297 7.08 4.25 -12.38
N LEU A 298 6.88 3.01 -12.83
CA LEU A 298 5.60 2.57 -13.39
C LEU A 298 4.47 2.62 -12.35
N LEU A 299 4.76 2.22 -11.10
CA LEU A 299 3.81 2.34 -9.99
C LEU A 299 3.53 3.82 -9.68
N TYR A 300 4.57 4.64 -9.56
CA TYR A 300 4.48 6.07 -9.29
C TYR A 300 3.60 6.78 -10.33
N ARG A 301 3.82 6.51 -11.62
CA ARG A 301 2.97 7.05 -12.71
C ARG A 301 1.52 6.58 -12.59
N LYS A 302 1.30 5.33 -12.17
CA LYS A 302 -0.05 4.78 -11.95
C LYS A 302 -0.75 5.46 -10.77
N LEU A 303 -0.02 5.74 -9.69
CA LEU A 303 -0.52 6.49 -8.53
C LEU A 303 -0.77 7.97 -8.88
N GLY A 304 0.13 8.58 -9.65
CA GLY A 304 -0.03 9.95 -10.17
C GLY A 304 -1.33 10.10 -10.96
N ARG A 305 -1.58 9.20 -11.92
CA ARG A 305 -2.84 9.19 -12.67
C ARG A 305 -4.08 9.11 -11.77
N TYR A 306 -4.04 8.31 -10.72
CA TYR A 306 -5.16 8.24 -9.77
C TYR A 306 -5.37 9.60 -9.06
N ARG A 307 -4.28 10.22 -8.59
CA ARG A 307 -4.31 11.52 -7.91
C ARG A 307 -4.81 12.63 -8.83
N ASP A 308 -4.36 12.65 -10.09
CA ASP A 308 -4.78 13.67 -11.06
C ASP A 308 -6.28 13.57 -11.35
N ASN A 309 -6.82 12.36 -11.50
CA ASN A 309 -8.26 12.15 -11.70
C ASN A 309 -9.07 12.48 -10.44
N TYR A 310 -8.55 12.14 -9.26
CA TYR A 310 -9.18 12.48 -7.99
C TYR A 310 -9.27 14.00 -7.78
N ALA A 311 -8.19 14.73 -8.10
CA ALA A 311 -8.15 16.18 -8.00
C ALA A 311 -9.08 16.87 -9.01
N ALA A 312 -9.15 16.37 -10.25
CA ALA A 312 -10.04 16.91 -11.29
C ALA A 312 -11.52 16.82 -10.88
N VAL A 313 -11.98 15.63 -10.48
CA VAL A 313 -13.38 15.40 -10.11
C VAL A 313 -13.77 16.18 -8.85
N ASN A 314 -12.88 16.25 -7.84
CA ASN A 314 -13.16 17.05 -6.64
C ASN A 314 -13.09 18.56 -6.89
N GLY A 315 -12.32 19.00 -7.89
CA GLY A 315 -12.30 20.39 -8.33
C GLY A 315 -13.61 20.79 -9.01
N GLU A 316 -14.10 19.95 -9.93
CA GLU A 316 -15.39 20.13 -10.62
C GLU A 316 -16.57 20.12 -9.63
N ALA A 317 -16.60 19.18 -8.69
CA ALA A 317 -17.66 19.13 -7.67
C ALA A 317 -17.72 20.41 -6.81
N ARG A 318 -16.55 21.00 -6.49
CA ARG A 318 -16.48 22.25 -5.72
C ARG A 318 -16.89 23.47 -6.53
N SER A 319 -16.65 23.49 -7.84
CA SER A 319 -17.14 24.58 -8.71
C SER A 319 -18.65 24.50 -8.89
N ASP A 320 -19.21 23.30 -9.07
CA ASP A 320 -20.66 23.12 -9.22
C ASP A 320 -21.42 23.53 -7.95
N GLU A 321 -20.85 23.26 -6.77
CA GLU A 321 -21.42 23.65 -5.47
C GLU A 321 -21.31 25.16 -5.21
N ALA A 322 -20.28 25.83 -5.76
CA ALA A 322 -20.14 27.28 -5.72
C ALA A 322 -21.12 27.97 -6.67
N ASP A 323 -21.28 27.48 -7.91
CA ASP A 323 -22.24 28.01 -8.88
C ASP A 323 -23.70 27.80 -8.42
N ALA A 324 -24.00 26.67 -7.75
CA ALA A 324 -25.31 26.43 -7.15
C ALA A 324 -25.60 27.40 -5.99
N GLY A 325 -24.60 27.68 -5.13
CA GLY A 325 -24.75 28.63 -4.04
C GLY A 325 -24.92 30.09 -4.51
N GLU A 326 -24.27 30.47 -5.61
CA GLU A 326 -24.38 31.82 -6.18
C GLU A 326 -25.71 32.03 -6.92
N SER A 327 -26.35 30.96 -7.38
CA SER A 327 -27.70 31.00 -7.99
C SER A 327 -28.84 31.17 -6.96
N ASP A 328 -28.66 30.69 -5.72
CA ASP A 328 -29.65 30.83 -4.64
C ASP A 328 -29.59 32.23 -3.97
N ASP A 329 -28.43 32.90 -3.98
CA ASP A 329 -28.28 34.27 -3.47
C ASP A 329 -28.74 35.35 -4.47
N ALA A 330 -29.02 34.98 -5.73
CA ALA A 330 -29.46 35.89 -6.78
C ALA A 330 -30.99 36.11 -6.86
N ASP A 331 -31.82 35.35 -6.13
CA ASP A 331 -33.29 35.46 -6.14
C ASP A 331 -33.90 36.03 -4.84
N GLY A 332 -33.14 36.84 -4.10
CA GLY A 332 -33.61 37.30 -2.80
C GLY A 332 -32.93 38.53 -2.23
N ARG A 333 -32.91 39.67 -2.96
CA ARG A 333 -32.79 41.01 -2.37
C ARG A 333 -33.13 42.10 -3.38
N GLU A 334 -34.38 42.57 -3.36
CA GLU A 334 -34.66 43.96 -3.72
C GLU A 334 -34.07 44.87 -2.62
N PRO A 335 -33.40 45.98 -2.97
CA PRO A 335 -32.94 46.95 -1.99
C PRO A 335 -34.10 47.87 -1.63
N ASP A 336 -34.61 47.78 -0.40
CA ASP A 336 -35.50 48.78 0.18
C ASP A 336 -34.67 49.81 0.95
N ASP A 337 -34.70 51.05 0.47
CA ASP A 337 -34.12 52.23 1.09
C ASP A 337 -34.92 52.59 2.35
N THR A 338 -34.29 52.69 3.53
CA THR A 338 -34.74 53.64 4.56
C THR A 338 -33.69 53.93 5.63
N GLU A 339 -33.71 55.20 6.04
CA GLU A 339 -32.79 55.92 6.90
C GLU A 339 -32.94 55.62 8.42
N GLU A 340 -31.91 56.07 9.15
CA GLU A 340 -31.95 56.73 10.48
C GLU A 340 -31.91 55.96 11.83
N SER A 341 -30.81 56.25 12.55
CA SER A 341 -30.70 56.70 13.97
C SER A 341 -30.61 55.70 15.14
N GLU A 342 -29.53 55.88 15.93
CA GLU A 342 -29.42 56.00 17.42
C GLU A 342 -30.19 55.00 18.34
N SER A 343 -29.74 54.53 19.51
CA SER A 343 -28.70 54.87 20.51
C SER A 343 -28.57 53.75 21.57
N ASP A 344 -27.61 53.92 22.49
CA ASP A 344 -27.50 53.42 23.89
C ASP A 344 -26.92 52.01 24.14
N GLU A 345 -25.66 51.91 24.62
CA GLU A 345 -25.20 52.02 26.03
C GLU A 345 -25.74 50.89 26.94
N THR A 346 -24.92 49.93 27.37
CA THR A 346 -24.11 49.92 28.62
C THR A 346 -23.57 48.49 28.77
N GLY A 347 -22.45 48.13 29.39
CA GLY A 347 -21.50 48.79 30.27
C GLY A 347 -20.65 47.69 30.97
N GLU A 348 -19.50 48.10 31.52
CA GLU A 348 -18.60 47.42 32.49
C GLU A 348 -17.54 46.46 31.92
N ARG A 349 -16.24 46.86 31.80
CA ARG A 349 -15.19 47.14 32.84
C ARG A 349 -14.92 45.91 33.73
N ALA A 350 -13.71 45.51 34.11
CA ALA A 350 -12.31 45.98 34.05
C ALA A 350 -11.42 44.70 34.18
N SER A 351 -10.12 44.63 33.93
CA SER A 351 -9.00 45.39 34.50
C SER A 351 -7.72 44.77 33.87
N GLU A 352 -6.83 45.58 33.28
CA GLU A 352 -5.52 46.00 33.83
C GLU A 352 -4.41 44.93 33.77
N ARG A 353 -3.13 45.21 33.46
CA ARG A 353 -2.39 46.35 32.87
C ARG A 353 -0.91 45.88 32.82
N ALA A 354 -0.15 46.50 31.92
CA ALA A 354 1.25 46.95 32.08
C ALA A 354 2.42 46.14 31.46
N GLY A 355 3.27 46.91 30.77
CA GLY A 355 4.69 46.63 30.47
C GLY A 355 5.04 46.86 29.00
N SER A 356 5.23 48.11 28.52
CA SER A 356 6.54 48.74 28.23
C SER A 356 7.46 47.87 27.35
N GLY A 357 7.94 48.23 26.17
CA GLY A 357 8.24 49.52 25.55
C GLY A 357 9.59 49.34 24.84
N ASP A 358 9.71 49.70 23.56
CA ASP A 358 10.85 50.45 23.02
C ASP A 358 10.62 50.72 21.53
N ASP A 359 10.89 51.97 21.15
CA ASP A 359 10.85 52.52 19.80
C ASP A 359 12.25 52.52 19.15
N THR A 360 12.24 52.77 17.84
CA THR A 360 13.31 53.30 16.98
C THR A 360 14.31 52.30 16.39
N ASP A 361 14.80 52.42 15.16
CA ASP A 361 14.44 53.10 13.90
C ASP A 361 15.52 52.65 12.87
N SER A 362 15.26 52.86 11.59
CA SER A 362 16.24 53.04 10.50
C SER A 362 16.41 51.91 9.46
N THR A 363 15.64 52.11 8.38
CA THR A 363 16.01 52.22 6.94
C THR A 363 16.84 51.15 6.22
N GLY A 364 16.40 50.80 5.00
CA GLY A 364 17.30 50.36 3.92
C GLY A 364 16.71 49.43 2.85
N ASP A 365 16.05 50.05 1.87
CA ASP A 365 15.93 49.66 0.45
C ASP A 365 15.24 48.37 -0.04
N ALA A 366 14.33 48.62 -0.98
CA ALA A 366 13.62 47.71 -1.85
C ALA A 366 14.45 47.37 -3.10
N VAL A 367 14.36 46.12 -3.58
CA VAL A 367 14.39 45.79 -5.02
C VAL A 367 13.47 44.59 -5.30
N GLN A 368 12.48 44.84 -6.14
CA GLN A 368 11.64 43.89 -6.88
C GLN A 368 12.46 43.16 -7.95
N SER A 369 12.23 41.86 -8.13
CA SER A 369 12.52 41.19 -9.40
C SER A 369 11.52 40.06 -9.64
N ASP A 370 10.58 40.33 -10.54
CA ASP A 370 9.76 39.37 -11.26
C ASP A 370 10.62 38.59 -12.27
N ASP A 371 10.46 37.26 -12.33
CA ASP A 371 10.77 36.47 -13.52
C ASP A 371 9.84 35.23 -13.61
N PRO A 372 8.99 35.12 -14.65
CA PRO A 372 8.04 34.03 -14.81
C PRO A 372 8.65 32.81 -15.51
N GLY A 373 8.35 31.62 -14.98
CA GLY A 373 8.74 30.33 -15.57
C GLY A 373 8.05 30.02 -16.91
N PRO A 374 8.57 29.03 -17.68
CA PRO A 374 8.20 28.82 -19.08
C PRO A 374 6.83 28.15 -19.27
N VAL A 375 6.03 28.78 -20.14
CA VAL A 375 4.77 28.29 -20.71
C VAL A 375 5.07 27.26 -21.80
N TRP A 376 4.40 26.10 -21.76
CA TRP A 376 4.40 25.13 -22.85
C TRP A 376 3.00 25.07 -23.45
N ASP A 377 2.86 25.59 -24.67
CA ASP A 377 1.64 25.53 -25.48
C ASP A 377 1.34 24.08 -25.94
N ALA A 378 0.11 23.64 -25.72
CA ALA A 378 -0.45 22.43 -26.31
C ALA A 378 -1.14 22.77 -27.64
N PRO A 379 -1.01 21.95 -28.71
CA PRO A 379 -1.74 22.21 -29.94
C PRO A 379 -3.20 21.73 -29.88
N ASP A 380 -4.04 22.56 -30.48
CA ASP A 380 -5.50 22.54 -30.59
C ASP A 380 -6.14 21.20 -31.03
N ARG A 381 -7.29 20.94 -30.41
CA ARG A 381 -8.35 20.06 -30.94
C ARG A 381 -9.08 20.78 -32.06
N THR A 382 -9.39 20.05 -33.13
CA THR A 382 -10.45 20.41 -34.09
C THR A 382 -11.48 19.28 -34.09
N ASP A 383 -12.72 19.61 -33.76
CA ASP A 383 -13.91 18.74 -33.92
C ASP A 383 -14.47 18.87 -35.38
N PRO A 384 -15.68 18.40 -35.69
CA PRO A 384 -15.98 17.10 -36.28
C PRO A 384 -16.54 17.22 -37.72
N VAL A 385 -16.72 16.09 -38.41
CA VAL A 385 -17.54 16.02 -39.64
C VAL A 385 -18.47 14.82 -39.54
N ASP A 386 -19.75 15.12 -39.38
CA ASP A 386 -20.86 14.26 -39.80
C ASP A 386 -20.91 14.24 -41.34
N ASP A 387 -21.18 13.08 -41.93
CA ASP A 387 -22.12 12.99 -43.04
C ASP A 387 -22.57 11.54 -43.27
N ASP A 388 -23.82 11.49 -43.70
CA ASP A 388 -24.82 10.44 -43.70
C ASP A 388 -24.75 9.50 -44.94
N GLU A 389 -25.59 8.46 -44.91
CA GLU A 389 -26.12 7.65 -46.01
C GLU A 389 -25.26 6.53 -46.65
N GLY A 390 -25.82 5.31 -46.63
CA GLY A 390 -25.29 4.21 -47.42
C GLY A 390 -25.98 2.85 -47.25
N ASP A 391 -27.31 2.84 -47.30
CA ASP A 391 -28.13 1.63 -47.44
C ASP A 391 -27.71 0.82 -48.69
N ARG A 392 -27.47 -0.50 -48.56
CA ARG A 392 -27.51 -1.46 -49.67
C ARG A 392 -27.53 -2.92 -49.22
N ASP A 393 -28.72 -3.47 -49.38
CA ASP A 393 -29.10 -4.86 -49.62
C ASP A 393 -28.12 -5.66 -50.51
N GLY A 394 -28.05 -6.97 -50.28
CA GLY A 394 -27.10 -7.85 -50.97
C GLY A 394 -27.17 -9.32 -50.57
N SER A 395 -28.34 -9.93 -50.74
CA SER A 395 -28.53 -11.39 -50.76
C SER A 395 -27.75 -12.08 -51.91
N GLY A 396 -27.27 -13.30 -51.64
CA GLY A 396 -27.09 -14.35 -52.66
C GLY A 396 -25.67 -14.86 -52.93
N ARG A 397 -25.26 -15.95 -52.27
CA ARG A 397 -25.21 -17.31 -52.83
C ARG A 397 -24.64 -18.32 -51.84
#